data_AF-A0A519YXR7-F1
#
_entry.id   AF-A0A519YXR7-F1
#
_cell.length_a   1.000
_cell.length_b   1.000
_cell.length_c   1.000
_cell.angle_alpha   90.00
_cell.angle_beta   90.00
_cell.angle_gamma   90.00
#
_symmetry.space_group_name_H-M   'P 1'
#
loop_
_entity.id
_entity.type
_entity.pdbx_description
1 polymer ?
#
loop_
_entity_poly.entity_id
_entity_poly.type
_entity_poly.pdbx_seq_one_letter_code
_entity_poly.pdbx_strand_id
1 'polypeptide(L)'
;DGTPNFDNNHPMRVGFAPGEVNGNKGYINVQMSELKIWKTALPEAVIQEFACEPTMDETHPYADFVLGYWPMVEGTGATLLDKGPFAAHMTMTGTYAWENFTDLICSPANSNLGTLVPKNADIPTQIMSWFNLPRQDNWALDGRVWIAN
;
A
#
# COMPACT_ATOMS: atom_id res chain seq x y z
N ASP A 1 -7.99 17.90 29.43
CA ASP A 1 -7.72 17.54 28.03
C ASP A 1 -6.66 18.50 27.50
N GLY A 2 -5.89 18.11 26.50
CA GLY A 2 -4.92 18.99 25.86
C GLY A 2 -5.17 18.95 24.37
N THR A 3 -5.59 20.07 23.78
CA THR A 3 -5.67 20.18 22.33
C THR A 3 -4.26 20.23 21.76
N PRO A 4 -3.91 19.39 20.77
CA PRO A 4 -2.60 19.45 20.14
C PRO A 4 -2.39 20.83 19.49
N ASN A 5 -1.26 21.46 19.80
CA ASN A 5 -0.83 22.68 19.10
C ASN A 5 -0.03 22.30 17.85
N PHE A 6 -0.61 22.55 16.68
CA PHE A 6 0.02 22.25 15.39
C PHE A 6 1.08 23.29 14.98
N ASP A 7 1.07 24.48 15.59
CA ASP A 7 2.12 25.48 15.42
C ASP A 7 3.18 25.28 16.50
N ASN A 8 4.13 24.40 16.21
CA ASN A 8 5.20 24.04 17.13
C ASN A 8 6.54 23.85 16.39
N ASN A 9 7.64 23.93 17.14
CA ASN A 9 9.00 23.77 16.62
C ASN A 9 9.54 22.33 16.83
N HIS A 10 8.68 21.34 17.06
CA HIS A 10 9.12 19.96 17.20
C HIS A 10 9.20 19.27 15.84
N PRO A 11 10.17 18.34 15.64
CA PRO A 11 10.19 17.54 14.42
C PRO A 11 8.92 16.68 14.35
N MET A 12 8.43 16.46 13.12
CA MET A 12 7.33 15.54 12.86
C MET A 12 7.69 14.14 13.38
N ARG A 13 6.72 13.48 14.01
CA ARG A 13 6.84 12.10 14.49
C ARG A 13 5.61 11.32 14.08
N VAL A 14 5.80 10.03 13.92
CA VAL A 14 4.76 9.08 13.54
C VAL A 14 4.85 7.91 14.51
N GLY A 15 3.72 7.40 15.01
CA GLY A 15 3.70 6.30 15.97
C GLY A 15 4.03 6.69 17.42
N PHE A 16 4.33 7.96 17.70
CA PHE A 16 4.72 8.44 19.03
C PHE A 16 4.37 9.91 19.25
N ALA A 17 3.78 10.24 20.40
CA ALA A 17 3.50 11.62 20.80
C ALA A 17 4.18 11.94 22.16
N PRO A 18 5.13 12.90 22.21
CA PRO A 18 5.72 13.34 23.47
C PRO A 18 4.72 14.21 24.25
N GLY A 19 4.60 13.99 25.57
CA GLY A 19 3.74 14.82 26.43
C GLY A 19 3.16 14.11 27.64
N GLU A 20 3.17 12.77 27.67
CA GLU A 20 2.76 12.00 28.84
C GLU A 20 4.00 11.39 29.51
N VAL A 21 4.48 12.02 30.58
CA VAL A 21 5.76 11.68 31.22
C VAL A 21 5.75 10.28 31.86
N ASN A 22 4.59 9.59 31.97
CA ASN A 22 4.44 8.27 32.61
C ASN A 22 3.17 7.49 32.18
N GLY A 23 2.64 7.67 30.97
CA GLY A 23 1.37 7.07 30.55
C GLY A 23 1.46 6.10 29.36
N ASN A 24 0.64 5.04 29.40
CA ASN A 24 0.50 4.04 28.32
C ASN A 24 -0.15 4.59 27.02
N LYS A 25 -0.49 5.89 26.94
CA LYS A 25 -1.18 6.48 25.78
C LYS A 25 -0.27 7.22 24.80
N GLY A 26 1.02 7.39 25.12
CA GLY A 26 2.00 8.02 24.22
C GLY A 26 2.57 7.10 23.13
N TYR A 27 2.33 5.79 23.26
CA TYR A 27 2.78 4.76 22.33
C TYR A 27 1.58 4.11 21.66
N ILE A 28 1.66 3.92 20.36
CA ILE A 28 0.67 3.15 19.61
C ILE A 28 1.35 1.92 19.01
N ASN A 29 0.68 0.76 19.10
CA ASN A 29 1.08 -0.44 18.38
C ASN A 29 0.32 -0.46 17.06
N VAL A 30 1.01 -0.11 15.98
CA VAL A 30 0.42 -0.01 14.64
C VAL A 30 1.33 -0.64 13.59
N GLN A 31 0.72 -1.20 12.56
CA GLN A 31 1.38 -1.49 11.29
C GLN A 31 1.12 -0.31 10.37
N MET A 32 2.15 0.15 9.68
CA MET A 32 2.08 1.29 8.78
C MET A 32 2.71 0.94 7.45
N SER A 33 2.11 1.43 6.38
CA SER A 33 2.64 1.41 5.02
C SER A 33 2.15 2.68 4.33
N GLU A 34 2.83 3.10 3.26
CA GLU A 34 2.33 4.14 2.35
C GLU A 34 1.95 5.48 3.03
N LEU A 35 2.83 6.03 3.87
CA LEU A 35 2.58 7.31 4.52
C LEU A 35 2.73 8.47 3.51
N LYS A 36 1.67 9.26 3.34
CA LYS A 36 1.63 10.41 2.42
C LYS A 36 1.15 11.65 3.17
N ILE A 37 1.81 12.79 2.93
CA ILE A 37 1.39 14.10 3.43
C ILE A 37 1.14 14.99 2.23
N TRP A 38 0.01 15.69 2.23
CA TRP A 38 -0.44 16.52 1.13
C TRP A 38 -0.44 18.00 1.53
N LYS A 39 -0.09 18.87 0.59
CA LYS A 39 -0.16 20.33 0.76
C LYS A 39 -1.53 20.92 0.44
N THR A 40 -2.52 20.06 0.13
CA THR A 40 -3.91 20.43 -0.15
C THR A 40 -4.87 19.47 0.54
N ALA A 41 -6.09 19.93 0.80
CA ALA A 41 -7.17 19.06 1.23
C ALA A 41 -7.61 18.18 0.04
N LEU A 42 -7.56 16.86 0.23
CA LEU A 42 -8.08 15.91 -0.77
C LEU A 42 -9.60 15.75 -0.61
N PRO A 43 -10.36 15.72 -1.72
CA PRO A 43 -11.76 15.35 -1.69
C PRO A 43 -11.96 13.91 -1.21
N GLU A 44 -13.08 13.62 -0.55
CA GLU A 44 -13.39 12.29 -0.03
C GLU A 44 -13.38 11.21 -1.14
N ALA A 45 -13.92 11.51 -2.32
CA ALA A 45 -13.94 10.57 -3.45
C ALA A 45 -12.53 10.13 -3.87
N VAL A 46 -11.56 11.05 -3.85
CA VAL A 46 -10.16 10.77 -4.19
C VAL A 46 -9.54 9.89 -3.12
N ILE A 47 -9.79 10.19 -1.84
CA ILE A 47 -9.29 9.36 -0.74
C ILE A 47 -9.85 7.93 -0.87
N GLN A 48 -11.15 7.78 -1.15
CA GLN A 48 -11.77 6.46 -1.29
C GLN A 48 -11.24 5.67 -2.49
N GLU A 49 -10.97 6.34 -3.61
CA GLU A 49 -10.44 5.70 -4.83
C GLU A 49 -9.00 5.22 -4.65
N PHE A 50 -8.15 6.02 -4.00
CA PHE A 50 -6.71 5.77 -3.91
C PHE A 50 -6.24 5.21 -2.56
N ALA A 51 -7.11 5.05 -1.56
CA ALA A 51 -6.75 4.53 -0.23
C ALA A 51 -6.10 3.15 -0.26
N CYS A 52 -6.40 2.37 -1.30
CA CYS A 52 -5.97 0.99 -1.45
C CYS A 52 -4.80 0.82 -2.43
N GLU A 53 -4.34 1.90 -3.05
CA GLU A 53 -3.23 1.84 -4.00
C GLU A 53 -1.92 1.65 -3.22
N PRO A 54 -1.19 0.53 -3.45
CA PRO A 54 0.03 0.22 -2.71
C PRO A 54 1.21 1.11 -3.08
N THR A 55 1.04 2.03 -4.03
CA THR A 55 2.10 2.94 -4.46
C THR A 55 1.55 4.35 -4.71
N MET A 56 2.45 5.27 -5.01
CA MET A 56 2.09 6.60 -5.51
C MET A 56 2.61 6.71 -6.93
N ASP A 57 1.69 6.61 -7.90
CA ASP A 57 2.00 6.79 -9.31
C ASP A 57 1.90 8.27 -9.72
N GLU A 58 2.67 8.66 -10.73
CA GLU A 58 2.65 10.00 -11.34
C GLU A 58 1.29 10.30 -11.98
N THR A 59 0.50 9.26 -12.29
CA THR A 59 -0.86 9.40 -12.83
C THR A 59 -1.89 9.87 -11.79
N HIS A 60 -1.53 9.90 -10.50
CA HIS A 60 -2.44 10.35 -9.45
C HIS A 60 -2.80 11.83 -9.65
N PRO A 61 -4.10 12.22 -9.64
CA PRO A 61 -4.53 13.57 -9.99
C PRO A 61 -3.98 14.66 -9.07
N TYR A 62 -3.52 14.29 -7.88
CA TYR A 62 -2.90 15.20 -6.91
C TYR A 62 -1.40 14.98 -6.71
N ALA A 63 -0.71 14.22 -7.57
CA ALA A 63 0.71 13.88 -7.37
C ALA A 63 1.60 15.11 -7.07
N ASP A 64 1.39 16.21 -7.77
CA ASP A 64 2.11 17.48 -7.57
C ASP A 64 1.86 18.14 -6.19
N PHE A 65 0.81 17.71 -5.49
CA PHE A 65 0.45 18.20 -4.16
C PHE A 65 0.98 17.33 -3.02
N VAL A 66 1.71 16.26 -3.31
CA VAL A 66 2.44 15.51 -2.29
C VAL A 66 3.56 16.38 -1.71
N LEU A 67 3.54 16.56 -0.40
CA LEU A 67 4.57 17.26 0.36
C LEU A 67 5.66 16.29 0.84
N GLY A 68 5.27 15.07 1.24
CA GLY A 68 6.19 14.02 1.66
C GLY A 68 5.54 12.65 1.47
N TYR A 69 6.35 11.66 1.10
CA TYR A 69 5.89 10.31 0.79
C TYR A 69 6.91 9.26 1.22
N TRP A 70 6.53 8.42 2.17
CA TRP A 70 7.32 7.31 2.68
C TRP A 70 6.60 6.00 2.36
N PRO A 71 7.05 5.26 1.33
CA PRO A 71 6.42 3.99 0.96
C PRO A 71 6.56 2.91 2.04
N MET A 72 7.65 2.95 2.81
CA MET A 72 8.00 1.93 3.81
C MET A 72 8.17 0.54 3.17
N VAL A 73 9.00 0.47 2.12
CA VAL A 73 9.30 -0.77 1.37
C VAL A 73 10.78 -1.18 1.44
N GLU A 74 11.55 -0.53 2.31
CA GLU A 74 12.98 -0.78 2.50
C GLU A 74 13.25 -2.18 3.05
N GLY A 75 12.31 -2.74 3.83
CA GLY A 75 12.33 -4.10 4.36
C GLY A 75 13.43 -4.38 5.39
N THR A 76 14.35 -3.45 5.60
CA THR A 76 15.48 -3.55 6.53
C THR A 76 15.94 -2.16 6.98
N GLY A 77 16.72 -2.11 8.07
CA GLY A 77 17.31 -0.88 8.57
C GLY A 77 16.35 -0.04 9.40
N ALA A 78 16.77 1.19 9.68
CA ALA A 78 16.07 2.13 10.55
C ALA A 78 15.68 3.44 9.83
N THR A 79 15.91 3.52 8.51
CA THR A 79 15.67 4.75 7.75
C THR A 79 14.48 4.52 6.82
N LEU A 80 13.48 5.39 6.89
CA LEU A 80 12.39 5.47 5.94
C LEU A 80 12.69 6.59 4.93
N LEU A 81 12.79 6.23 3.66
CA LEU A 81 13.12 7.17 2.60
C LEU A 81 11.88 7.94 2.16
N ASP A 82 11.93 9.25 2.36
CA ASP A 82 11.03 10.18 1.69
C ASP A 82 11.34 10.21 0.17
N LYS A 83 10.36 9.79 -0.63
CA LYS A 83 10.35 9.90 -2.10
C LYS A 83 9.66 11.19 -2.57
N GLY A 84 9.21 12.03 -1.66
CA GLY A 84 8.70 13.36 -1.94
C GLY A 84 9.80 14.36 -2.33
N PRO A 85 9.42 15.59 -2.67
CA PRO A 85 10.34 16.60 -3.21
C PRO A 85 11.38 17.11 -2.21
N PHE A 86 11.19 16.89 -0.90
CA PHE A 86 12.06 17.45 0.15
C PHE A 86 13.07 16.44 0.71
N ALA A 87 12.99 15.16 0.34
CA ALA A 87 13.86 14.10 0.86
C ALA A 87 13.96 14.11 2.41
N ALA A 88 12.83 14.37 3.08
CA ALA A 88 12.72 14.42 4.53
C ALA A 88 12.70 13.00 5.12
N HIS A 89 13.81 12.28 5.02
CA HIS A 89 13.94 10.91 5.52
C HIS A 89 13.66 10.84 7.03
N MET A 90 12.96 9.80 7.45
CA MET A 90 12.67 9.55 8.88
C MET A 90 13.55 8.44 9.43
N THR A 91 13.83 8.51 10.73
CA THR A 91 14.55 7.45 11.46
C THR A 91 13.61 6.75 12.43
N MET A 92 13.51 5.44 12.32
CA MET A 92 12.75 4.58 13.23
C MET A 92 13.51 4.40 14.54
N THR A 93 12.79 4.48 15.66
CA THR A 93 13.35 4.32 17.01
C THR A 93 12.41 3.47 17.87
N GLY A 94 12.97 2.69 18.80
CA GLY A 94 12.21 1.80 19.68
C GLY A 94 12.18 0.36 19.14
N THR A 95 11.17 -0.42 19.56
CA THR A 95 10.96 -1.78 19.07
C THR A 95 10.11 -1.75 17.81
N TYR A 96 10.65 -2.24 16.70
CA TYR A 96 9.94 -2.34 15.42
C TYR A 96 10.38 -3.60 14.67
N ALA A 97 9.54 -4.06 13.75
CA ALA A 97 9.82 -5.18 12.86
C ALA A 97 9.34 -4.84 11.45
N TRP A 98 10.11 -5.28 10.45
CA TRP A 98 9.68 -5.25 9.06
C TRP A 98 8.88 -6.51 8.79
N GLU A 99 7.64 -6.35 8.35
CA GLU A 99 6.74 -7.45 8.02
C GLU A 99 6.39 -7.37 6.53
N ASN A 100 6.53 -8.50 5.84
CA ASN A 100 6.07 -8.61 4.46
C ASN A 100 4.56 -8.79 4.48
N PHE A 101 3.84 -7.81 3.93
CA PHE A 101 2.40 -7.91 3.79
C PHE A 101 2.07 -8.65 2.50
N THR A 102 1.67 -9.92 2.60
CA THR A 102 1.25 -10.74 1.45
C THR A 102 -0.26 -10.68 1.19
N ASP A 103 -1.01 -10.12 2.13
CA ASP A 103 -2.45 -9.97 2.03
C ASP A 103 -2.82 -8.67 1.32
N LEU A 104 -4.01 -8.64 0.73
CA LEU A 104 -4.51 -7.42 0.10
C LEU A 104 -5.01 -6.48 1.21
N ILE A 105 -4.39 -5.30 1.35
CA ILE A 105 -4.82 -4.27 2.32
C ILE A 105 -6.29 -3.91 2.07
N CYS A 106 -6.71 -3.94 0.80
CA CYS A 106 -8.10 -3.88 0.40
C CYS A 106 -8.41 -5.04 -0.54
N SER A 107 -9.40 -5.87 -0.18
CA SER A 107 -9.91 -6.87 -1.11
C SER A 107 -10.52 -6.15 -2.32
N PRO A 108 -10.17 -6.52 -3.56
CA PRO A 108 -10.93 -6.10 -4.72
C PRO A 108 -12.37 -6.59 -4.57
N ALA A 109 -13.32 -5.86 -5.16
CA ALA A 109 -14.72 -6.23 -5.10
C ALA A 109 -14.92 -7.68 -5.59
N ASN A 110 -15.70 -8.45 -4.83
CA ASN A 110 -15.95 -9.89 -5.07
C ASN A 110 -16.49 -10.22 -6.47
N SER A 111 -16.99 -9.21 -7.21
CA SER A 111 -17.58 -9.36 -8.54
C SER A 111 -16.56 -9.71 -9.63
N ASN A 112 -15.24 -9.57 -9.41
CA ASN A 112 -14.22 -9.85 -10.42
C ASN A 112 -13.10 -10.81 -9.99
N LEU A 113 -13.20 -11.46 -8.82
CA LEU A 113 -12.15 -12.37 -8.34
C LEU A 113 -11.81 -13.46 -9.35
N GLY A 114 -12.81 -14.00 -10.06
CA GLY A 114 -12.61 -15.03 -11.09
C GLY A 114 -11.83 -14.58 -12.34
N THR A 115 -11.50 -13.29 -12.46
CA THR A 115 -10.64 -12.74 -13.53
C THR A 115 -9.24 -12.35 -13.05
N LEU A 116 -9.05 -12.25 -11.73
CA LEU A 116 -7.85 -11.73 -11.08
C LEU A 116 -6.97 -12.83 -10.48
N VAL A 117 -7.54 -13.99 -10.17
CA VAL A 117 -6.79 -15.16 -9.67
C VAL A 117 -7.13 -16.43 -10.47
N PRO A 118 -6.19 -17.41 -10.54
CA PRO A 118 -6.47 -18.69 -11.16
C PRO A 118 -7.69 -19.38 -10.53
N LYS A 119 -8.65 -19.77 -11.37
CA LYS A 119 -9.82 -20.57 -11.00
C LYS A 119 -9.69 -22.00 -11.52
N ASN A 120 -10.49 -22.91 -10.98
CA ASN A 120 -10.49 -24.31 -11.44
C ASN A 120 -10.80 -24.45 -12.94
N ALA A 121 -11.56 -23.51 -13.52
CA ALA A 121 -11.84 -23.47 -14.95
C ALA A 121 -10.62 -23.12 -15.83
N ASP A 122 -9.55 -22.57 -15.25
CA ASP A 122 -8.31 -22.22 -15.95
C ASP A 122 -7.32 -23.40 -16.05
N ILE A 123 -7.50 -24.44 -15.24
CA ILE A 123 -6.61 -25.61 -15.20
C ILE A 123 -6.54 -26.31 -16.56
N PRO A 124 -7.67 -26.63 -17.24
CA PRO A 124 -7.61 -27.31 -18.54
C PRO A 124 -6.87 -26.50 -19.60
N THR A 125 -7.08 -25.18 -19.64
CA THR A 125 -6.41 -24.29 -20.60
C THR A 125 -4.92 -24.14 -20.32
N GLN A 126 -4.51 -24.10 -19.04
CA GLN A 126 -3.09 -24.06 -18.66
C GLN A 126 -2.37 -25.36 -19.05
N ILE A 127 -3.00 -26.52 -18.85
CA ILE A 127 -2.45 -27.83 -19.25
C ILE A 127 -2.27 -27.89 -20.77
N MET A 128 -3.28 -27.47 -21.55
CA MET A 128 -3.20 -27.45 -23.01
C MET A 128 -2.08 -26.55 -23.52
N SER A 129 -1.92 -25.37 -22.90
CA SER A 129 -0.82 -24.47 -23.22
C SER A 129 0.55 -25.10 -22.93
N TRP A 130 0.68 -25.85 -21.83
CA TRP A 130 1.93 -26.52 -21.49
C TRP A 130 2.35 -27.58 -22.52
N PHE A 131 1.38 -28.29 -23.09
CA PHE A 131 1.59 -29.27 -24.15
C PHE A 131 1.67 -28.66 -25.57
N ASN A 132 1.61 -27.33 -25.70
CA ASN A 132 1.52 -26.64 -27.01
C ASN A 132 0.33 -27.11 -27.87
N LEU A 133 -0.78 -27.47 -27.23
CA LEU A 133 -2.00 -27.87 -27.94
C LEU A 133 -2.84 -26.63 -28.28
N PRO A 134 -3.21 -26.41 -29.56
CA PRO A 134 -4.02 -25.26 -29.94
C PRO A 134 -5.44 -25.41 -29.41
N ARG A 135 -5.92 -24.39 -28.69
CA ARG A 135 -7.29 -24.33 -28.20
C ARG A 135 -8.25 -24.24 -29.37
N GLN A 136 -9.27 -25.09 -29.38
CA GLN A 136 -10.37 -25.01 -30.33
C GLN A 136 -11.55 -24.23 -29.72
N ASP A 137 -12.11 -23.27 -30.46
CA ASP A 137 -13.22 -22.45 -29.95
C ASP A 137 -14.51 -23.27 -29.73
N ASN A 138 -14.65 -24.43 -30.38
CA ASN A 138 -15.78 -25.34 -30.20
C ASN A 138 -15.81 -26.07 -28.84
N TRP A 139 -14.74 -26.02 -28.05
CA TRP A 139 -14.68 -26.64 -26.73
C TRP A 139 -15.28 -25.76 -25.63
N ALA A 140 -15.60 -24.49 -25.94
CA ALA A 140 -16.22 -23.54 -25.01
C ALA A 140 -15.49 -23.44 -23.65
N LEU A 141 -14.15 -23.51 -23.68
CA LEU A 141 -13.32 -23.37 -22.48
C LEU A 141 -13.21 -21.89 -22.08
N ASP A 142 -13.79 -21.55 -20.93
CA ASP A 142 -13.78 -20.21 -20.29
C ASP A 142 -12.54 -19.96 -19.41
N GLY A 143 -11.53 -20.83 -19.55
CA GLY A 143 -10.27 -20.76 -18.81
C GLY A 143 -9.26 -19.80 -19.46
N ARG A 144 -8.50 -19.08 -18.63
CA ARG A 144 -7.35 -18.25 -19.06
C ARG A 144 -6.04 -19.00 -18.85
N VAL A 145 -5.02 -18.69 -19.66
CA VAL A 145 -3.62 -19.10 -19.44
C VAL A 145 -2.90 -18.01 -18.66
N TRP A 146 -2.31 -18.36 -17.52
CA TRP A 146 -1.68 -17.41 -16.59
C TRP A 146 -0.16 -17.31 -16.78
N ILE A 147 0.44 -18.35 -17.36
CA ILE A 147 1.88 -18.44 -17.61
C ILE A 147 2.05 -18.91 -19.05
N ALA A 148 2.73 -18.08 -19.86
CA ALA A 148 3.16 -18.46 -21.21
C ALA A 148 4.54 -19.14 -21.13
N ASN A 149 4.69 -20.24 -21.86
CA ASN A 149 5.97 -20.94 -22.04
C ASN A 149 6.72 -20.41 -23.25
#